data_AF-A0A286U0W0-F1
#
_entry.id   AF-A0A286U0W0-F1
#
_cell.length_a   1.000
_cell.length_b   1.000
_cell.length_c   1.000
_cell.angle_alpha   90.00
_cell.angle_beta   90.00
_cell.angle_gamma   90.00
#
_symmetry.space_group_name_H-M   'P 1'
#
loop_
_entity.id
_entity.type
_entity.pdbx_description
1 polymer ?
#
loop_
_entity_poly.entity_id
_entity_poly.type
_entity_poly.pdbx_seq_one_letter_code
_entity_poly.pdbx_strand_id
1 'polypeptide(L)'
;MRKGEVLVEKPTLLLPPGSPQLDGFDFRDAYQQQQDMITNFFLVRGIEFPSLKYNNKTYSLDIFEDRLSKAIEQYTQDLQKEENVTSGLVIGPEDCWQFSVLIFICTQIVRSADNDIKSFRNRWNR
;
A
#
# COMPACT_ATOMS: atom_id res chain seq x y z
N MET A 1 -14.05 2.33 8.87
CA MET A 1 -12.67 1.84 9.04
C MET A 1 -12.54 0.51 8.33
N ARG A 2 -11.68 0.41 7.33
CA ARG A 2 -11.43 -0.82 6.56
C ARG A 2 -10.26 -1.55 7.21
N LYS A 3 -10.45 -2.82 7.56
CA LYS A 3 -9.39 -3.70 8.07
C LYS A 3 -8.97 -4.65 6.97
N GLY A 4 -7.67 -4.86 6.81
CA GLY A 4 -7.13 -5.64 5.72
C GLY A 4 -5.63 -5.84 5.84
N GLU A 5 -5.08 -6.55 4.87
CA GLU A 5 -3.65 -6.70 4.68
C GLU A 5 -3.29 -6.47 3.22
N VAL A 6 -2.05 -6.03 2.98
CA VAL A 6 -1.47 -6.06 1.65
C VAL A 6 -0.17 -6.83 1.70
N LEU A 7 -0.11 -7.95 0.99
CA LEU A 7 1.10 -8.74 0.83
C LEU A 7 1.83 -8.29 -0.45
N VAL A 8 3.11 -7.99 -0.33
CA VAL A 8 3.97 -7.60 -1.45
C VAL A 8 5.00 -8.70 -1.70
N GLU A 9 5.02 -9.23 -2.91
CA GLU A 9 5.89 -10.35 -3.29
C GLU A 9 6.72 -10.01 -4.53
N LYS A 10 7.89 -10.64 -4.64
CA LYS A 10 8.67 -10.60 -5.87
C LYS A 10 7.89 -11.32 -6.98
N PRO A 11 7.88 -10.80 -8.21
CA PRO A 11 7.20 -11.47 -9.29
C PRO A 11 7.88 -12.81 -9.61
N THR A 12 7.08 -13.83 -9.89
CA THR A 12 7.58 -15.19 -10.24
C THR A 12 8.22 -15.24 -11.63
N LEU A 13 7.96 -14.24 -12.48
CA LEU A 13 8.51 -14.08 -13.82
C LEU A 13 9.21 -12.72 -13.94
N LEU A 14 10.21 -12.60 -14.83
CA LEU A 14 10.80 -11.31 -15.16
C LEU A 14 9.76 -10.45 -15.87
N LEU A 15 9.28 -9.43 -15.17
CA LEU A 15 8.34 -8.46 -15.70
C LEU A 15 9.11 -7.24 -16.26
N PRO A 16 8.64 -6.62 -17.36
CA PRO A 16 9.17 -5.34 -17.80
C PRO A 16 9.13 -4.30 -16.67
N PRO A 17 10.04 -3.30 -16.65
CA PRO A 17 9.94 -2.17 -15.73
C PRO A 17 8.56 -1.49 -15.84
N GLY A 18 8.04 -1.01 -14.71
CA GLY A 18 6.74 -0.33 -14.65
C GLY A 18 5.50 -1.21 -14.85
N SER A 19 5.58 -2.52 -14.59
CA SER A 19 4.44 -3.45 -14.74
C SER A 19 4.02 -4.14 -13.42
N PRO A 20 3.53 -3.36 -12.42
CA PRO A 20 3.05 -3.92 -11.16
C PRO A 20 1.82 -4.82 -11.37
N GLN A 21 1.71 -5.89 -10.57
CA GLN A 21 0.54 -6.76 -10.54
C GLN A 21 -0.30 -6.40 -9.32
N LEU A 22 -1.54 -5.93 -9.52
CA LEU A 22 -2.41 -5.41 -8.47
C LEU A 22 -3.63 -6.32 -8.28
N ASP A 23 -3.51 -7.32 -7.41
CA ASP A 23 -4.58 -8.25 -7.06
C ASP A 23 -5.41 -7.71 -5.90
N GLY A 24 -6.74 -7.84 -5.97
CA GLY A 24 -7.66 -7.43 -4.90
C GLY A 24 -7.81 -5.92 -4.72
N PHE A 25 -7.16 -5.12 -5.57
CA PHE A 25 -7.51 -3.73 -5.75
C PHE A 25 -8.68 -3.63 -6.73
N ASP A 26 -9.68 -2.83 -6.38
CA ASP A 26 -10.90 -2.69 -7.16
C ASP A 26 -11.09 -1.24 -7.58
N PHE A 27 -10.32 -0.87 -8.60
CA PHE A 27 -10.42 0.43 -9.25
C PHE A 27 -11.60 0.51 -10.23
N ARG A 28 -12.40 -0.56 -10.36
CA ARG A 28 -13.46 -0.66 -11.39
C ARG A 28 -14.64 0.26 -11.12
N ASP A 29 -14.96 0.53 -9.86
CA ASP A 29 -16.03 1.47 -9.48
C ASP A 29 -15.59 2.95 -9.60
N ALA A 30 -14.29 3.21 -9.83
CA ALA A 30 -13.71 4.54 -9.95
C ALA A 30 -13.31 4.91 -11.39
N TYR A 31 -14.13 4.52 -12.39
CA TYR A 31 -14.00 4.68 -13.85
C TYR A 31 -13.39 3.46 -14.59
N GLN A 32 -14.15 2.89 -15.52
CA GLN A 32 -13.87 1.65 -16.29
C GLN A 32 -12.59 1.62 -17.17
N GLN A 33 -11.72 2.63 -17.12
CA GLN A 33 -10.48 2.70 -17.94
C GLN A 33 -9.19 2.83 -17.10
N GLN A 34 -9.19 2.42 -15.83
CA GLN A 34 -8.21 2.93 -14.87
C GLN A 34 -6.87 2.21 -14.74
N GLN A 35 -6.65 0.98 -15.22
CA GLN A 35 -5.31 0.37 -15.13
C GLN A 35 -4.26 1.16 -15.94
N ASP A 36 -4.64 1.62 -17.13
CA ASP A 36 -3.86 2.56 -17.92
C ASP A 36 -3.84 3.95 -17.28
N MET A 37 -4.88 4.36 -16.54
CA MET A 37 -4.92 5.65 -15.84
C MET A 37 -4.05 5.70 -14.58
N ILE A 38 -3.92 4.62 -13.81
CA ILE A 38 -3.00 4.52 -12.66
C ILE A 38 -1.58 4.65 -13.20
N THR A 39 -1.26 3.81 -14.18
CA THR A 39 0.02 3.85 -14.90
C THR A 39 0.25 5.26 -15.46
N ASN A 40 -0.69 5.86 -16.19
CA ASN A 40 -0.54 7.22 -16.74
C ASN A 40 -0.50 8.34 -15.69
N PHE A 41 -1.33 8.32 -14.65
CA PHE A 41 -1.38 9.36 -13.60
C PHE A 41 -0.09 9.39 -12.78
N PHE A 42 0.55 8.23 -12.62
CA PHE A 42 1.84 8.12 -11.94
C PHE A 42 3.02 8.31 -12.90
N LEU A 43 2.97 7.78 -14.13
CA LEU A 43 3.97 8.03 -15.18
C LEU A 43 4.08 9.52 -15.53
N VAL A 44 2.96 10.24 -15.65
CA VAL A 44 2.94 11.69 -15.90
C VAL A 44 3.58 12.48 -14.74
N ARG A 45 3.61 11.90 -13.53
CA ARG A 45 4.33 12.46 -12.37
C ARG A 45 5.76 11.95 -12.22
N GLY A 46 6.27 11.15 -13.17
CA GLY A 46 7.60 10.54 -13.10
C GLY A 46 7.74 9.48 -11.99
N ILE A 47 6.62 8.94 -11.50
CA ILE A 47 6.59 7.92 -10.47
C ILE A 47 6.49 6.55 -11.17
N GLU A 48 7.57 5.77 -11.10
CA GLU A 48 7.59 4.39 -11.57
C GLU A 48 7.26 3.44 -10.41
N PHE A 49 6.22 2.63 -10.57
CA PHE A 49 5.89 1.61 -9.56
C PHE A 49 6.83 0.42 -9.71
N PRO A 50 7.36 -0.11 -8.59
CA PRO A 50 8.12 -1.35 -8.62
C PRO A 50 7.28 -2.46 -9.27
N SER A 51 7.88 -3.20 -10.22
CA SER A 51 7.26 -4.37 -10.86
C SER A 51 7.17 -5.55 -9.87
N LEU A 52 6.36 -5.39 -8.84
CA LEU A 52 6.10 -6.36 -7.79
C LEU A 52 4.64 -6.83 -7.86
N LYS A 53 4.35 -7.91 -7.15
CA LYS A 53 2.99 -8.39 -6.97
C LYS A 53 2.44 -7.88 -5.66
N TYR A 54 1.31 -7.18 -5.72
CA TYR A 54 0.61 -6.60 -4.59
C TYR A 54 -0.73 -7.31 -4.45
N ASN A 55 -0.99 -7.95 -3.32
CA ASN A 55 -2.23 -8.65 -3.04
C ASN A 55 -2.95 -7.97 -1.87
N ASN A 56 -4.00 -7.22 -2.18
CA ASN A 56 -4.82 -6.52 -1.20
C ASN A 56 -6.03 -7.36 -0.79
N LYS A 57 -6.18 -7.61 0.50
CA LYS A 57 -7.36 -8.28 1.07
C LYS A 57 -8.01 -7.36 2.08
N THR A 58 -9.30 -7.11 1.89
CA THR A 58 -10.14 -6.42 2.89
C THR A 58 -10.96 -7.44 3.64
N TYR A 59 -10.90 -7.41 4.97
CA TYR A 59 -11.53 -8.39 5.86
C TYR A 59 -12.85 -7.88 6.43
N SER A 60 -12.87 -6.62 6.87
CA SER A 60 -14.06 -6.03 7.47
C SER A 60 -14.14 -4.53 7.20
N LEU A 61 -15.36 -4.01 7.31
CA LEU A 61 -15.66 -2.59 7.27
C LEU A 61 -16.46 -2.24 8.52
N ASP A 62 -15.84 -1.47 9.41
CA ASP A 62 -16.47 -0.98 10.63
C ASP A 62 -16.98 0.46 10.39
N ILE A 63 -18.27 0.73 10.59
CA ILE A 63 -18.81 2.09 10.49
C ILE A 63 -18.58 2.80 11.82
N PHE A 64 -18.05 4.02 11.77
CA PHE A 64 -17.78 4.82 12.96
C PHE A 64 -18.62 6.10 12.92
N GLU A 65 -19.56 6.23 13.85
CA GLU A 65 -20.54 7.31 13.91
C GLU A 65 -20.04 8.49 14.74
N ASP A 66 -18.94 9.12 14.32
CA ASP A 66 -18.47 10.40 14.89
C ASP A 66 -17.49 11.07 13.91
N ARG A 67 -16.85 12.15 14.35
CA ARG A 67 -15.79 12.84 13.63
C ARG A 67 -14.62 11.88 13.37
N LEU A 68 -14.05 12.04 12.17
CA LEU A 68 -12.83 11.32 11.76
C LEU A 68 -11.70 11.41 12.79
N SER A 69 -11.53 12.57 13.46
CA SER A 69 -10.52 12.76 14.49
C SER A 69 -10.67 11.78 15.66
N LYS A 70 -11.91 11.52 16.10
CA LYS A 70 -12.16 10.56 17.18
C LYS A 70 -11.96 9.13 16.71
N ALA A 71 -12.30 8.82 15.46
CA ALA A 71 -12.02 7.51 14.88
C ALA A 71 -10.50 7.24 14.89
N ILE A 72 -9.70 8.20 14.42
CA ILE A 72 -8.23 8.10 14.41
C ILE A 72 -7.69 7.87 15.83
N GLU A 73 -8.15 8.65 16.80
CA GLU A 73 -7.73 8.53 18.19
C GLU A 73 -8.08 7.14 18.77
N GLN A 74 -9.33 6.70 18.60
CA GLN A 74 -9.81 5.41 19.08
C GLN A 74 -8.97 4.26 18.51
N TYR A 75 -8.84 4.16 17.18
CA TYR A 75 -8.11 3.06 16.56
C TYR A 75 -6.60 3.11 16.85
N THR A 76 -6.04 4.30 17.05
CA THR A 76 -4.64 4.43 17.49
C THR A 76 -4.46 3.89 18.91
N GLN A 77 -5.36 4.24 19.84
CA GLN A 77 -5.32 3.73 21.21
C GLN A 77 -5.53 2.22 21.26
N ASP A 78 -6.39 1.67 20.41
CA ASP A 78 -6.62 0.22 20.36
C ASP A 78 -5.37 -0.53 19.89
N LEU A 79 -4.68 -0.04 18.84
CA LEU A 79 -3.39 -0.60 18.42
C LEU A 79 -2.33 -0.53 19.52
N GLN A 80 -2.30 0.56 20.29
CA GLN A 80 -1.37 0.72 21.42
C GLN A 80 -1.68 -0.27 22.56
N LYS A 81 -2.95 -0.44 22.92
CA LYS A 81 -3.38 -1.39 23.97
C LYS A 81 -3.08 -2.84 23.59
N GLU A 82 -3.18 -3.16 22.31
CA GLU A 82 -2.83 -4.48 21.76
C GLU A 82 -1.32 -4.69 21.60
N GLU A 83 -0.49 -3.66 21.88
CA GLU A 83 0.95 -3.65 21.58
C GLU A 83 1.26 -4.02 20.12
N ASN A 84 0.36 -3.66 19.21
CA ASN A 84 0.42 -4.05 17.82
C ASN A 84 1.42 -3.18 17.05
N VAL A 85 2.61 -3.74 16.81
CA VAL A 85 3.71 -3.08 16.08
C VAL A 85 3.75 -3.40 14.59
N THR A 86 2.89 -4.32 14.11
CA THR A 86 2.90 -4.81 12.72
C THR A 86 1.82 -4.17 11.86
N SER A 87 0.82 -3.56 12.48
CA SER A 87 -0.30 -2.91 11.81
C SER A 87 -0.14 -1.39 11.83
N GLY A 88 -0.66 -0.73 10.79
CA GLY A 88 -0.64 0.73 10.67
C GLY A 88 -2.01 1.28 10.32
N LEU A 89 -2.25 2.55 10.68
CA LEU A 89 -3.44 3.28 10.29
C LEU A 89 -3.13 4.19 9.10
N VAL A 90 -3.87 4.03 8.00
CA VAL A 90 -3.77 4.88 6.81
C VAL A 90 -5.03 5.73 6.72
N ILE A 91 -4.83 7.05 6.63
CA ILE A 91 -5.92 8.03 6.49
C ILE A 91 -5.94 8.52 5.05
N GLY A 92 -7.11 8.51 4.43
CA GLY A 92 -7.29 8.97 3.05
C GLY A 92 -8.76 9.20 2.71
N PRO A 93 -9.06 9.78 1.54
CA PRO A 93 -10.43 9.97 1.07
C PRO A 93 -11.14 8.63 0.88
N GLU A 94 -12.45 8.60 1.13
CA GLU A 94 -13.23 7.37 1.02
C GLU A 94 -13.30 6.84 -0.41
N ASP A 95 -13.55 7.71 -1.38
CA ASP A 95 -13.74 7.33 -2.79
C ASP A 95 -12.49 6.70 -3.43
N CYS A 96 -11.30 7.00 -2.89
CA CYS A 96 -10.03 6.57 -3.47
C CYS A 96 -9.06 5.97 -2.43
N TRP A 97 -9.59 5.38 -1.37
CA TRP A 97 -8.78 4.84 -0.26
C TRP A 97 -7.71 3.82 -0.71
N GLN A 98 -7.99 3.03 -1.76
CA GLN A 98 -7.06 2.05 -2.32
C GLN A 98 -5.77 2.70 -2.87
N PHE A 99 -5.86 3.94 -3.37
CA PHE A 99 -4.70 4.73 -3.77
C PHE A 99 -3.86 5.13 -2.57
N SER A 100 -4.49 5.55 -1.47
CA SER A 100 -3.76 5.90 -0.24
C SER A 100 -2.95 4.71 0.29
N VAL A 101 -3.53 3.51 0.23
CA VAL A 101 -2.83 2.26 0.59
C VAL A 101 -1.65 1.99 -0.34
N LEU A 102 -1.84 2.08 -1.66
CA LEU A 102 -0.74 1.87 -2.63
C LEU A 102 0.42 2.85 -2.45
N ILE A 103 0.11 4.15 -2.30
CA ILE A 103 1.12 5.20 -2.10
C ILE A 103 1.89 4.94 -0.82
N PHE A 104 1.20 4.58 0.27
CA PHE A 104 1.85 4.23 1.54
C PHE A 104 2.82 3.06 1.36
N ILE A 105 2.37 1.96 0.75
CA ILE A 105 3.19 0.77 0.55
C ILE A 105 4.43 1.08 -0.31
N CYS A 106 4.26 1.80 -1.41
CA CYS A 106 5.40 2.16 -2.26
C CYS A 106 6.40 3.05 -1.52
N THR A 107 5.91 3.97 -0.68
CA THR A 107 6.78 4.77 0.19
C THR A 107 7.56 3.89 1.17
N GLN A 108 6.93 2.86 1.74
CA GLN A 108 7.63 1.90 2.62
C GLN A 108 8.67 1.08 1.85
N ILE A 109 8.35 0.61 0.64
CA ILE A 109 9.28 -0.15 -0.20
C ILE A 109 10.52 0.70 -0.52
N VAL A 110 10.33 1.95 -0.94
CA VAL A 110 11.46 2.86 -1.26
C VAL A 110 12.33 3.10 -0.03
N ARG A 111 11.72 3.35 1.14
CA ARG A 111 12.47 3.54 2.41
C ARG A 111 13.23 2.29 2.85
N SER A 112 12.65 1.11 2.63
CA SER A 112 13.29 -0.17 2.97
C SER A 112 14.41 -0.53 2.00
N ALA A 113 14.27 -0.19 0.72
CA ALA A 113 15.27 -0.49 -0.30
C ALA A 113 16.66 0.07 0.03
N ASP A 114 16.74 1.29 0.60
CA ASP A 114 18.02 1.89 1.01
C ASP A 114 18.73 1.08 2.11
N ASN A 115 17.97 0.54 3.06
CA ASN A 115 18.51 -0.33 4.11
C ASN A 115 18.86 -1.72 3.57
N ASP A 116 18.08 -2.25 2.63
CA ASP A 116 18.33 -3.53 1.98
C ASP A 116 19.60 -3.50 1.11
N ILE A 117 19.86 -2.40 0.40
CA ILE A 117 21.10 -2.21 -0.37
C ILE A 117 22.31 -2.20 0.57
N LYS A 118 22.21 -1.51 1.72
CA LYS A 118 23.27 -1.51 2.73
C LYS A 118 23.51 -2.90 3.31
N SER A 119 22.45 -3.65 3.61
CA SER A 119 22.56 -5.01 4.16
C SER A 119 23.14 -5.99 3.14
N PHE A 120 22.78 -5.86 1.86
CA PHE A 120 23.33 -6.65 0.76
C PHE A 120 24.83 -6.39 0.57
N ARG A 121 25.24 -5.11 0.54
CA ARG A 121 26.66 -4.72 0.45
C ARG A 121 27.48 -5.25 1.63
N ASN A 122 26.93 -5.20 2.84
CA ASN A 122 27.61 -5.71 4.04
C ASN A 122 27.74 -7.24 4.04
N ARG A 123 26.81 -7.97 3.42
CA ARG A 123 26.93 -9.43 3.20
C ARG A 123 27.96 -9.80 2.13
N TRP A 124 28.14 -8.96 1.12
CA TRP A 124 29.12 -9.20 0.04
C TRP A 124 30.57 -8.94 0.46
N ASN A 125 30.78 -8.02 1.41
CA ASN A 125 32.11 -7.71 1.95
C ASN A 125 32.56 -8.65 3.10
N ARG A 126 31.91 -9.81 3.24
CA ARG A 126 32.24 -10.88 4.19
C ARG A 126 32.54 -12.16 3.42
#